data_AF-A0A1G8XX21-F1
#
_entry.id   AF-A0A1G8XX21-F1
#
_cell.length_a   1.000
_cell.length_b   1.000
_cell.length_c   1.000
_cell.angle_alpha   90.00
_cell.angle_beta   90.00
_cell.angle_gamma   90.00
#
_symmetry.space_group_name_H-M   'P 1'
#
loop_
_entity.id
_entity.type
_entity.pdbx_description
1 polymer ?
#
loop_
_entity_poly.entity_id
_entity_poly.type
_entity_poly.pdbx_seq_one_letter_code
_entity_poly.pdbx_strand_id
1 'polypeptide(L)'
;MSPRKAVPLALITTSVFSTPVPDASAKDIDADRIMQSVERVLEENRIYATCLSMDKNSLDFVRSNWRRMVGETRDLLRKANFDTSFLTLFELKVRAANLLDQNLSLHQAMAICHANEAMISRFYEFGFSNLRQEVEKAMTGDNVPIPSTYNEARAPAAAYP
;
A
#
# COMPACT_ATOMS: atom_id res chain seq x y z
N MET A 1 60.80 -57.82 -25.89
CA MET A 1 59.95 -56.76 -26.47
C MET A 1 58.50 -57.23 -26.39
N SER A 2 57.72 -56.70 -25.43
CA SER A 2 56.32 -57.09 -25.23
C SER A 2 55.38 -56.03 -25.80
N PRO A 3 54.31 -56.39 -26.53
CA PRO A 3 53.31 -55.42 -26.97
C PRO A 3 52.32 -55.10 -25.84
N ARG A 4 52.07 -53.81 -25.61
CA ARG A 4 51.04 -53.31 -24.71
C ARG A 4 49.67 -53.41 -25.40
N LYS A 5 48.69 -54.03 -24.75
CA LYS A 5 47.28 -54.05 -25.17
C LYS A 5 46.62 -52.71 -24.82
N ALA A 6 45.87 -52.16 -25.77
CA ALA A 6 45.03 -50.97 -25.57
C ALA A 6 43.68 -51.38 -24.95
N VAL A 7 43.21 -50.61 -23.97
CA VAL A 7 41.90 -50.74 -23.32
C VAL A 7 40.96 -49.69 -23.91
N PRO A 8 39.74 -50.03 -24.35
CA PRO A 8 38.78 -49.04 -24.83
C PRO A 8 38.05 -48.38 -23.64
N LEU A 9 38.04 -47.03 -23.61
CA LEU A 9 37.14 -46.26 -22.75
C LEU A 9 35.75 -46.22 -23.40
N ALA A 10 34.74 -46.71 -22.69
CA ALA A 10 33.35 -46.51 -23.03
C ALA A 10 32.89 -45.13 -22.54
N LEU A 11 32.38 -44.29 -23.44
CA LEU A 11 31.69 -43.05 -23.10
C LEU A 11 30.32 -43.38 -22.52
N ILE A 12 30.06 -42.96 -21.28
CA ILE A 12 28.72 -42.99 -20.67
C ILE A 12 28.05 -41.65 -20.99
N THR A 13 27.09 -41.67 -21.92
CA THR A 13 26.19 -40.55 -22.19
C THR A 13 25.12 -40.48 -21.11
N THR A 14 25.23 -39.54 -20.17
CA THR A 14 24.17 -39.25 -19.20
C THR A 14 23.13 -38.34 -19.84
N SER A 15 22.00 -38.93 -20.24
CA SER A 15 20.80 -38.20 -20.65
C SER A 15 20.19 -37.50 -19.43
N VAL A 16 20.26 -36.17 -19.42
CA VAL A 16 19.61 -35.35 -18.38
C VAL A 16 18.13 -35.18 -18.78
N PHE A 17 17.25 -35.96 -18.17
CA PHE A 17 15.82 -35.73 -18.28
C PHE A 17 15.47 -34.48 -17.45
N SER A 18 15.26 -33.34 -18.14
CA SER A 18 14.61 -32.18 -17.53
C SER A 18 13.14 -32.49 -17.33
N THR A 19 12.75 -32.83 -16.11
CA THR A 19 11.35 -32.73 -15.71
C THR A 19 11.00 -31.24 -15.59
N PRO A 20 9.94 -30.75 -16.24
CA PRO A 20 9.47 -29.38 -16.02
C PRO A 20 9.13 -29.23 -14.54
N VAL A 21 9.78 -28.26 -13.89
CA VAL A 21 9.41 -27.84 -12.54
C VAL A 21 8.02 -27.23 -12.66
N PRO A 22 7.02 -27.70 -11.89
CA PRO A 22 5.73 -27.04 -11.87
C PRO A 22 5.95 -25.61 -11.37
N ASP A 23 5.69 -24.63 -12.24
CA ASP A 23 5.57 -23.22 -11.86
C ASP A 23 4.55 -23.17 -10.72
N ALA A 24 5.06 -22.98 -9.50
CA ALA A 24 4.22 -22.53 -8.40
C ALA A 24 3.67 -21.19 -8.86
N SER A 25 2.42 -21.16 -9.32
CA SER A 25 1.78 -19.95 -9.81
C SER A 25 2.01 -18.89 -8.75
N ALA A 26 2.78 -17.86 -9.11
CA ALA A 26 2.79 -16.62 -8.37
C ALA A 26 1.31 -16.29 -8.16
N LYS A 27 0.87 -16.34 -6.90
CA LYS A 27 -0.48 -15.94 -6.52
C LYS A 27 -0.64 -14.57 -7.18
N ASP A 28 -1.47 -14.45 -8.21
CA ASP A 28 -1.62 -13.21 -8.97
C ASP A 28 -2.10 -12.16 -7.97
N ILE A 29 -1.16 -11.37 -7.45
CA ILE A 29 -1.45 -10.41 -6.42
C ILE A 29 -2.16 -9.26 -7.12
N ASP A 30 -3.43 -9.08 -6.80
CA ASP A 30 -4.28 -8.07 -7.40
C ASP A 30 -3.76 -6.66 -7.07
N ALA A 31 -3.08 -6.06 -8.04
CA ALA A 31 -2.54 -4.71 -7.98
C ALA A 31 -3.62 -3.65 -7.74
N ASP A 32 -4.81 -3.84 -8.31
CA ASP A 32 -5.93 -2.91 -8.16
C ASP A 32 -6.45 -2.93 -6.73
N ARG A 33 -6.55 -4.13 -6.14
CA ARG A 33 -6.94 -4.29 -4.74
C ARG A 33 -5.96 -3.60 -3.78
N ILE A 34 -4.66 -3.71 -4.04
CA ILE A 34 -3.66 -2.98 -3.24
C ILE A 34 -3.87 -1.48 -3.37
N MET A 35 -4.07 -0.97 -4.60
CA MET A 35 -4.25 0.46 -4.81
C MET A 35 -5.55 1.00 -4.21
N GLN A 36 -6.60 0.17 -4.12
CA GLN A 36 -7.82 0.50 -3.37
C GLN A 36 -7.53 0.63 -1.87
N SER A 37 -6.78 -0.30 -1.28
CA SER A 37 -6.34 -0.18 0.13
C SER A 37 -5.48 1.06 0.36
N VAL A 38 -4.57 1.37 -0.57
CA VAL A 38 -3.72 2.58 -0.49
C VAL A 38 -4.57 3.85 -0.53
N GLU A 39 -5.55 3.93 -1.44
CA GLU A 39 -6.44 5.09 -1.53
C GLU A 39 -7.25 5.26 -0.26
N ARG A 40 -7.84 4.18 0.27
CA ARG A 40 -8.64 4.23 1.49
C ARG A 40 -7.85 4.77 2.68
N VAL A 41 -6.62 4.28 2.88
CA VAL A 41 -5.79 4.74 4.01
C VAL A 41 -5.28 6.17 3.77
N LEU A 42 -5.03 6.57 2.52
CA LEU A 42 -4.71 7.96 2.18
C LEU A 42 -5.88 8.89 2.52
N GLU A 43 -7.12 8.52 2.18
CA GLU A 43 -8.32 9.31 2.49
C GLU A 43 -8.54 9.47 4.00
N GLU A 44 -8.33 8.41 4.78
CA GLU A 44 -8.36 8.51 6.24
C GLU A 44 -7.29 9.49 6.76
N ASN A 45 -6.07 9.41 6.24
CA ASN A 45 -4.99 10.32 6.63
C ASN A 45 -5.24 11.76 6.15
N ARG A 46 -6.00 11.98 5.07
CA ARG A 46 -6.46 13.32 4.65
C ARG A 46 -7.43 13.92 5.66
N ILE A 47 -8.35 13.12 6.23
CA ILE A 47 -9.24 13.58 7.31
C ILE A 47 -8.40 14.07 8.49
N TYR A 48 -7.45 13.25 8.96
CA TYR A 48 -6.57 13.62 10.06
C TYR A 48 -5.74 14.87 9.74
N ALA A 49 -5.11 14.93 8.57
CA ALA A 49 -4.32 16.08 8.17
C ALA A 49 -5.16 17.36 8.10
N THR A 50 -6.40 17.27 7.59
CA THR A 50 -7.33 18.40 7.50
C THR A 50 -7.73 18.89 8.88
N CYS A 51 -8.21 18.01 9.74
CA CYS A 51 -8.80 18.38 11.03
C CYS A 51 -7.77 18.75 12.09
N LEU A 52 -6.55 18.25 11.94
CA LEU A 52 -5.43 18.56 12.83
C LEU A 52 -4.51 19.65 12.26
N SER A 53 -4.87 20.27 11.14
CA SER A 53 -4.04 21.30 10.47
C SER A 53 -3.88 22.59 11.27
N MET A 54 -4.81 22.89 12.17
CA MET A 54 -4.79 24.12 13.00
C MET A 54 -3.68 24.09 14.06
N ASP A 55 -3.28 22.91 14.51
CA ASP A 55 -2.15 22.73 15.42
C ASP A 55 -0.95 22.17 14.66
N LYS A 56 0.13 22.96 14.61
CA LYS A 56 1.32 22.60 13.84
C LYS A 56 1.91 21.25 14.29
N ASN A 57 1.97 21.00 15.60
CA ASN A 57 2.58 19.78 16.12
C ASN A 57 1.76 18.54 15.72
N SER A 58 0.44 18.63 15.77
CA SER A 58 -0.47 17.57 15.35
C SER A 58 -0.37 17.30 13.85
N LEU A 59 -0.33 18.34 13.01
CA LEU A 59 -0.10 18.18 11.58
C LEU A 59 1.26 17.57 11.25
N ASP A 60 2.31 18.00 11.93
CA ASP A 60 3.66 17.44 11.77
C ASP A 60 3.71 15.98 12.20
N PHE A 61 2.97 15.60 13.26
CA PHE A 61 2.80 14.21 13.67
C PHE A 61 2.10 13.37 12.59
N VAL A 62 0.98 13.83 12.02
CA VAL A 62 0.29 13.14 10.91
C VAL A 62 1.24 12.92 9.73
N ARG A 63 1.97 13.97 9.32
CA ARG A 63 2.92 13.91 8.20
C ARG A 63 4.08 12.95 8.46
N SER A 64 4.63 12.98 9.68
CA SER A 64 5.71 12.08 10.08
C SER A 64 5.25 10.62 10.08
N ASN A 65 4.09 10.36 10.67
CA ASN A 65 3.49 9.03 10.70
C ASN A 65 3.16 8.52 9.29
N TRP A 66 2.58 9.35 8.43
CA TRP A 66 2.34 9.02 7.02
C TRP A 66 3.63 8.64 6.29
N ARG A 67 4.69 9.45 6.41
CA ARG A 67 5.99 9.18 5.79
C ARG A 67 6.57 7.84 6.24
N ARG A 68 6.46 7.52 7.54
CA ARG A 68 6.88 6.24 8.10
C ARG A 68 6.09 5.08 7.48
N MET A 69 4.76 5.16 7.48
CA MET A 69 3.88 4.13 6.91
C MET A 69 4.13 3.90 5.42
N VAL A 70 4.36 4.97 4.64
CA VAL A 70 4.74 4.90 3.23
C VAL A 70 6.06 4.17 3.03
N GLY A 71 7.08 4.49 3.84
CA GLY A 71 8.38 3.83 3.77
C GLY A 71 8.28 2.32 4.05
N GLU A 72 7.59 1.96 5.13
CA GLU A 72 7.34 0.56 5.51
C GLU A 72 6.59 -0.22 4.43
N THR A 73 5.59 0.40 3.81
CA THR A 73 4.79 -0.22 2.75
C THR A 73 5.57 -0.36 1.45
N ARG A 74 6.38 0.64 1.09
CA ARG A 74 7.27 0.55 -0.08
C ARG A 74 8.25 -0.62 0.06
N ASP A 75 8.82 -0.79 1.24
CA ASP A 75 9.77 -1.87 1.51
C ASP A 75 9.09 -3.24 1.47
N LEU A 76 7.83 -3.35 1.92
CA LEU A 76 6.99 -4.53 1.74
C LEU A 76 6.77 -4.85 0.25
N LEU A 77 6.31 -3.88 -0.54
CA LEU A 77 6.02 -4.07 -1.96
C LEU A 77 7.29 -4.49 -2.75
N ARG A 78 8.45 -3.91 -2.41
CA ARG A 78 9.74 -4.34 -2.98
C ARG A 78 10.08 -5.78 -2.65
N LYS A 79 9.89 -6.20 -1.39
CA LYS A 79 10.13 -7.59 -0.96
C LYS A 79 9.18 -8.59 -1.62
N ALA A 80 7.98 -8.13 -1.99
CA ALA A 80 7.00 -8.91 -2.74
C ALA A 80 7.23 -8.91 -4.26
N ASN A 81 8.37 -8.36 -4.73
CA ASN A 81 8.76 -8.32 -6.14
C ASN A 81 7.75 -7.60 -7.06
N PHE A 82 7.03 -6.60 -6.56
CA PHE A 82 6.26 -5.71 -7.45
C PHE A 82 7.18 -4.98 -8.42
N ASP A 83 6.73 -4.83 -9.66
CA ASP A 83 7.51 -4.19 -10.72
C ASP A 83 7.72 -2.68 -10.46
N THR A 84 8.63 -2.10 -11.24
CA THR A 84 9.01 -0.68 -11.10
C THR A 84 7.85 0.28 -11.44
N SER A 85 6.98 -0.11 -12.37
CA SER A 85 5.83 0.69 -12.79
C SER A 85 4.82 0.80 -11.65
N PHE A 86 4.53 -0.31 -10.98
CA PHE A 86 3.65 -0.36 -9.82
C PHE A 86 4.22 0.44 -8.64
N LEU A 87 5.51 0.28 -8.33
CA LEU A 87 6.16 1.05 -7.26
C LEU A 87 6.12 2.56 -7.55
N THR A 88 6.27 2.96 -8.81
CA THR A 88 6.16 4.37 -9.23
C THR A 88 4.73 4.90 -9.04
N LEU A 89 3.72 4.11 -9.43
CA LEU A 89 2.31 4.46 -9.23
C LEU A 89 1.98 4.61 -7.74
N PHE A 90 2.42 3.67 -6.91
CA PHE A 90 2.30 3.73 -5.46
C PHE A 90 2.92 5.03 -4.92
N GLU A 91 4.18 5.32 -5.29
CA GLU A 91 4.89 6.53 -4.82
C GLU A 91 4.20 7.83 -5.26
N LEU A 92 3.65 7.89 -6.48
CA LEU A 92 2.86 9.02 -6.97
C LEU A 92 1.58 9.21 -6.14
N LYS A 93 0.92 8.11 -5.80
CA LYS A 93 -0.33 8.13 -5.03
C LYS A 93 -0.12 8.62 -3.60
N VAL A 94 0.94 8.16 -2.94
CA VAL A 94 1.17 8.43 -1.50
C VAL A 94 2.02 9.66 -1.20
N ARG A 95 2.32 10.50 -2.21
CA ARG A 95 3.10 11.73 -2.01
C ARG A 95 2.49 12.60 -0.91
N ALA A 96 3.34 13.24 -0.11
CA ALA A 96 2.89 14.14 0.96
C ALA A 96 2.00 15.29 0.45
N ALA A 97 2.18 15.73 -0.80
CA ALA A 97 1.32 16.73 -1.43
C ALA A 97 -0.15 16.28 -1.54
N ASN A 98 -0.40 14.97 -1.53
CA ASN A 98 -1.75 14.41 -1.59
C ASN A 98 -2.42 14.29 -0.22
N LEU A 99 -1.73 14.58 0.89
CA LEU A 99 -2.33 14.53 2.24
C LEU A 99 -3.26 15.70 2.54
N LEU A 100 -3.07 16.85 1.89
CA LEU A 100 -3.89 18.04 2.07
C LEU A 100 -4.48 18.45 0.72
N ASP A 101 -5.81 18.58 0.67
CA ASP A 101 -6.47 19.15 -0.50
C ASP A 101 -6.35 20.67 -0.46
N GLN A 102 -5.52 21.24 -1.34
CA GLN A 102 -5.30 22.68 -1.41
C GLN A 102 -6.52 23.46 -1.93
N ASN A 103 -7.47 22.77 -2.55
CA ASN A 103 -8.70 23.39 -3.09
C ASN A 103 -9.86 23.32 -2.10
N LEU A 104 -9.63 22.81 -0.88
CA LEU A 104 -10.65 22.68 0.14
C LEU A 104 -10.96 24.05 0.75
N SER A 105 -12.21 24.50 0.64
CA SER A 105 -12.65 25.70 1.35
C SER A 105 -12.70 25.45 2.86
N LEU A 106 -12.62 26.52 3.66
CA LEU A 106 -12.74 26.42 5.12
C LEU A 106 -14.06 25.74 5.54
N HIS A 107 -15.17 26.07 4.88
CA HIS A 107 -16.47 25.45 5.17
C HIS A 107 -16.47 23.93 4.93
N GLN A 108 -15.90 23.47 3.81
CA GLN A 108 -15.77 22.04 3.52
C GLN A 108 -14.84 21.35 4.52
N ALA A 109 -13.74 21.99 4.91
CA ALA A 109 -12.85 21.47 5.93
C ALA A 109 -13.58 21.25 7.26
N MET A 110 -14.36 22.25 7.71
CA MET A 110 -15.18 22.13 8.92
C MET A 110 -16.23 21.02 8.81
N ALA A 111 -16.92 20.91 7.68
CA ALA A 111 -17.92 19.86 7.44
C ALA A 111 -17.30 18.46 7.50
N ILE A 112 -16.13 18.26 6.88
CA ILE A 112 -15.38 17.00 6.96
C ILE A 112 -15.03 16.67 8.41
N CYS A 113 -14.58 17.65 9.20
CA CYS A 113 -14.20 17.40 10.59
C CYS A 113 -15.39 17.05 11.47
N HIS A 114 -16.51 17.76 11.34
CA HIS A 114 -17.74 17.42 12.06
C HIS A 114 -18.28 16.04 11.68
N ALA A 115 -18.31 15.71 10.39
CA ALA A 115 -18.79 14.40 9.92
C ALA A 115 -17.91 13.22 10.41
N ASN A 116 -16.68 13.49 10.84
CA ASN A 116 -15.68 12.47 11.19
C ASN A 116 -15.13 12.61 12.63
N GLU A 117 -15.82 13.30 13.54
CA GLU A 117 -15.37 13.49 14.93
C GLU A 117 -14.98 12.17 15.62
N ALA A 118 -15.80 11.12 15.47
CA ALA A 118 -15.50 9.80 16.03
C ALA A 118 -14.22 9.17 15.46
N MET A 119 -13.94 9.38 14.17
CA MET A 119 -12.72 8.90 13.52
C MET A 119 -11.50 9.69 14.00
N ILE A 120 -11.64 11.01 14.19
CA ILE A 120 -10.58 11.88 14.70
C ILE A 120 -10.20 11.47 16.13
N SER A 121 -11.16 11.14 17.00
CA SER A 121 -10.87 10.63 18.35
C SER A 121 -10.00 9.37 18.32
N ARG A 122 -10.26 8.44 17.38
CA ARG A 122 -9.44 7.24 17.20
C ARG A 122 -7.98 7.55 16.87
N PHE A 123 -7.68 8.68 16.23
CA PHE A 123 -6.31 9.07 15.93
C PHE A 123 -5.48 9.25 17.20
N TYR A 124 -6.06 9.91 18.21
CA TYR A 124 -5.43 10.12 19.52
C TYR A 124 -5.30 8.83 20.33
N GLU A 125 -6.15 7.84 20.05
CA GLU A 125 -6.09 6.49 20.62
C GLU A 125 -5.16 5.55 19.85
N PHE A 126 -4.41 6.05 18.85
CA PHE A 126 -3.58 5.25 17.94
C PHE A 126 -4.38 4.20 17.14
N GLY A 127 -5.69 4.39 16.99
CA GLY A 127 -6.61 3.51 16.27
C GLY A 127 -6.75 3.81 14.77
N PHE A 128 -5.80 4.52 14.15
CA PHE A 128 -5.78 4.81 12.72
C PHE A 128 -5.37 3.58 11.89
N SER A 129 -5.83 3.50 10.64
CA SER A 129 -5.43 2.45 9.71
C SER A 129 -3.93 2.50 9.42
N ASN A 130 -3.24 1.38 9.61
CA ASN A 130 -1.83 1.23 9.25
C ASN A 130 -1.70 0.81 7.77
N LEU A 131 -1.09 1.65 6.93
CA LEU A 131 -0.99 1.41 5.48
C LEU A 131 -0.37 0.04 5.14
N ARG A 132 0.71 -0.33 5.84
CA ARG A 132 1.41 -1.60 5.57
C ARG A 132 0.49 -2.78 5.84
N GLN A 133 -0.18 -2.79 6.99
CA GLN A 133 -1.08 -3.89 7.35
C GLN A 133 -2.25 -4.03 6.37
N GLU A 134 -2.79 -2.90 5.89
CA GLU A 134 -3.90 -2.89 4.94
C GLU A 134 -3.49 -3.35 3.54
N VAL A 135 -2.26 -3.05 3.13
CA VAL A 135 -1.65 -3.63 1.93
C VAL A 135 -1.37 -5.12 2.11
N GLU A 136 -0.83 -5.56 3.26
CA GLU A 136 -0.62 -6.99 3.54
C GLU A 136 -1.93 -7.78 3.45
N LYS A 137 -3.03 -7.27 4.04
CA LYS A 137 -4.37 -7.87 3.91
C LYS A 137 -4.87 -7.94 2.47
N ALA A 138 -4.68 -6.86 1.71
CA ALA A 138 -5.05 -6.83 0.29
C ALA A 138 -4.29 -7.91 -0.51
N MET A 139 -3.02 -8.15 -0.17
CA MET A 139 -2.20 -9.19 -0.80
C MET A 139 -2.63 -10.61 -0.38
N THR A 140 -3.10 -10.81 0.86
CA THR A 140 -3.48 -12.15 1.34
C THR A 140 -4.86 -12.60 0.90
N GLY A 141 -5.78 -11.66 0.65
CA GLY A 141 -7.15 -11.97 0.28
C GLY A 141 -8.17 -11.60 1.34
N ASP A 142 -7.74 -11.19 2.53
CA ASP A 142 -8.60 -10.89 3.67
C ASP A 142 -9.20 -9.49 3.52
N ASN A 143 -10.50 -9.39 3.24
CA ASN A 143 -11.17 -8.09 3.05
C ASN A 143 -12.04 -7.76 4.26
N VAL A 144 -11.82 -6.58 4.84
CA VAL A 144 -12.81 -5.89 5.67
C VAL A 144 -13.09 -4.55 4.98
N PRO A 145 -14.28 -4.36 4.37
CA PRO A 145 -14.68 -3.06 3.87
C PRO A 145 -14.78 -2.08 5.04
N ILE A 146 -14.07 -0.95 4.95
CA ILE A 146 -14.33 0.22 5.79
C ILE A 146 -14.79 1.32 4.82
N PRO A 147 -16.04 1.81 4.92
CA PRO A 147 -16.55 2.83 4.02
C PRO A 147 -15.69 4.10 4.11
N SER A 148 -15.35 4.69 2.95
CA SER A 148 -14.66 5.97 2.90
C SER A 148 -15.66 7.11 2.97
N THR A 149 -15.64 7.83 4.08
CA THR A 149 -16.50 9.00 4.32
C THR A 149 -15.91 10.30 3.81
N TYR A 150 -14.65 10.31 3.32
CA TYR A 150 -13.96 11.54 2.91
C TYR A 150 -14.61 12.19 1.69
N ASN A 151 -14.82 11.43 0.61
CA ASN A 151 -15.45 11.94 -0.60
C ASN A 151 -16.96 12.19 -0.41
N GLU A 152 -17.61 11.40 0.45
CA GLU A 152 -19.02 11.59 0.82
C GLU A 152 -19.24 12.91 1.57
N ALA A 153 -18.34 13.25 2.50
CA ALA A 153 -18.36 14.53 3.22
C ALA A 153 -17.89 15.73 2.39
N ARG A 154 -17.15 15.50 1.29
CA ARG A 154 -16.70 16.53 0.34
C ARG A 154 -17.78 16.93 -0.66
N ALA A 155 -18.75 16.05 -0.93
CA ALA A 155 -19.92 16.41 -1.72
C ALA A 155 -20.55 17.69 -1.13
N PRO A 156 -21.08 18.61 -1.95
CA PRO A 156 -21.70 19.81 -1.41
C PRO A 156 -22.80 19.36 -0.46
N ALA A 157 -22.56 19.52 0.85
CA ALA A 157 -23.59 19.32 1.84
C ALA A 157 -24.74 20.22 1.41
N ALA A 158 -25.90 19.61 1.11
CA ALA A 158 -27.12 20.37 0.91
C ALA A 158 -27.20 21.34 2.09
N ALA A 159 -27.29 22.64 1.75
CA ALA A 159 -27.10 23.77 2.65
C ALA A 159 -27.47 23.45 4.11
N TYR A 160 -26.48 23.53 5.01
CA TYR A 160 -26.77 23.61 6.44
C TYR A 160 -27.74 24.80 6.64
N PRO A 161 -28.94 24.59 7.21
CA PRO A 161 -29.84 25.68 7.57
C PRO A 161 -29.25 26.57 8.67
#